data_AF-A0A3B8R9E9-F1
#
_entry.id   AF-A0A3B8R9E9-F1
#
_cell.length_a   1.000
_cell.length_b   1.000
_cell.length_c   1.000
_cell.angle_alpha   90.00
_cell.angle_beta   90.00
_cell.angle_gamma   90.00
#
_symmetry.space_group_name_H-M   'P 1'
#
loop_
_entity.id
_entity.type
_entity.pdbx_description
1 polymer ?
#
loop_
_entity_poly.entity_id
_entity_poly.type
_entity_poly.pdbx_seq_one_letter_code
_entity_poly.pdbx_strand_id
1 'polypeptide(L)'
;VTDRYCCSLFLAVNTLEYLESDDEEPDDESKWHPDEWGYSDGHDSELVKLSKTLWENHNTLPGEAFFFNAMISAMKQVKDSGIFGERTEEITWFISISDNDDAENLEDSSAMTLNSPELAASFLNRRR
;
A
#
# COMPACT_ATOMS: atom_id res chain seq x y z
N VAL A 1 17.00 -8.77 -2.94
CA VAL A 1 16.10 -9.96 -2.98
C VAL A 1 14.81 -9.39 -3.50
N THR A 2 14.34 -9.78 -4.68
CA THR A 2 13.15 -9.13 -5.24
C THR A 2 11.91 -9.69 -4.56
N ASP A 3 10.95 -8.83 -4.20
CA ASP A 3 9.68 -9.23 -3.59
C ASP A 3 8.68 -9.84 -4.59
N ARG A 4 9.17 -10.23 -5.77
CA ARG A 4 8.47 -10.95 -6.87
C ARG A 4 7.72 -12.22 -6.45
N TYR A 5 7.93 -12.69 -5.22
CA TYR A 5 7.25 -13.88 -4.69
C TYR A 5 6.08 -13.53 -3.77
N CYS A 6 5.82 -12.23 -3.55
CA CYS A 6 4.74 -11.72 -2.71
C CYS A 6 4.73 -12.37 -1.31
N CYS A 7 5.91 -12.53 -0.72
CA CYS A 7 6.09 -13.26 0.54
C CYS A 7 5.99 -12.37 1.77
N SER A 8 6.02 -11.06 1.60
CA SER A 8 6.01 -10.06 2.65
C SER A 8 4.82 -9.13 2.45
N LEU A 9 4.24 -8.72 3.56
CA LEU A 9 3.17 -7.74 3.65
C LEU A 9 3.49 -6.82 4.80
N PHE A 10 3.27 -5.52 4.58
CA PHE A 10 3.27 -4.51 5.63
C PHE A 10 2.12 -3.56 5.36
N LEU A 11 1.58 -2.98 6.41
CA LEU A 11 0.62 -1.88 6.32
C LEU A 11 1.37 -0.63 6.76
N ALA A 12 1.39 0.33 5.86
CA ALA A 12 1.89 1.65 6.15
C ALA A 12 0.72 2.64 6.12
N VAL A 13 0.81 3.72 6.90
CA VAL A 13 -0.07 4.90 6.82
C VAL A 13 0.79 6.15 6.91
N ASN A 14 0.54 7.11 6.03
CA ASN A 14 1.14 8.44 6.13
C ASN A 14 0.10 9.51 6.50
N THR A 15 0.56 10.58 7.14
CA THR A 15 -0.28 11.72 7.54
C THR A 15 0.30 13.01 6.98
N LEU A 16 -0.54 14.04 6.78
CA LEU A 16 -0.06 15.36 6.34
C LEU A 16 1.00 15.92 7.30
N GLU A 17 0.82 15.73 8.62
CA GLU A 17 1.82 16.12 9.62
C GLU A 17 3.19 15.50 9.36
N TYR A 18 3.23 14.19 9.10
CA TYR A 18 4.47 13.48 8.86
C TYR A 18 5.11 13.91 7.52
N LEU A 19 4.31 14.05 6.47
CA LEU A 19 4.73 14.55 5.15
C LEU A 19 5.22 16.02 5.13
N GLU A 20 4.86 16.80 6.16
CA GLU A 20 5.25 18.19 6.34
C GLU A 20 6.41 18.34 7.34
N SER A 21 6.92 17.25 7.91
CA SER A 21 8.05 17.30 8.83
C SER A 21 9.37 17.55 8.07
N ASP A 22 10.16 18.53 8.54
CA ASP A 22 11.47 18.92 7.97
C ASP A 22 12.60 17.89 8.27
N ASP A 23 12.25 16.72 8.82
CA ASP A 23 13.20 15.69 9.27
C ASP A 23 13.65 14.74 8.13
N GLU A 24 13.07 14.86 6.92
CA GLU A 24 13.46 14.06 5.74
C GLU A 24 14.39 14.86 4.79
N GLU A 25 15.41 14.16 4.25
CA GLU A 25 16.39 14.75 3.33
C GLU A 25 15.68 15.32 2.07
N PRO A 26 16.05 16.53 1.61
CA PRO A 26 15.25 17.33 0.66
C PRO A 26 15.18 16.81 -0.79
N ASP A 27 15.66 15.59 -1.07
CA ASP A 27 15.96 15.10 -2.42
C ASP A 27 15.21 13.83 -2.84
N ASP A 28 14.18 13.36 -2.10
CA ASP A 28 13.37 12.24 -2.61
C ASP A 28 12.26 12.75 -3.56
N GLU A 29 12.39 12.41 -4.84
CA GLU A 29 11.42 12.74 -5.91
C GLU A 29 10.04 12.09 -5.67
N SER A 30 9.88 11.31 -4.60
CA SER A 30 8.64 10.60 -4.29
C SER A 30 8.33 10.62 -2.79
N LYS A 31 7.57 11.62 -2.32
CA LYS A 31 6.93 11.72 -0.98
C LYS A 31 6.10 10.50 -0.51
N TRP A 32 6.12 9.40 -1.24
CA TRP A 32 5.18 8.28 -1.13
C TRP A 32 5.88 6.92 -1.14
N HIS A 33 7.17 6.83 -0.76
CA HIS A 33 7.84 5.53 -0.64
C HIS A 33 7.41 4.80 0.63
N PRO A 34 7.17 3.47 0.59
CA PRO A 34 6.65 2.73 1.75
C PRO A 34 7.49 2.81 3.04
N ASP A 35 8.79 3.04 2.94
CA ASP A 35 9.73 3.25 4.04
C ASP A 35 9.73 4.68 4.61
N GLU A 36 9.08 5.63 3.93
CA GLU A 36 8.88 7.02 4.33
C GLU A 36 7.45 7.27 4.89
N TRP A 37 6.70 6.22 5.21
CA TRP A 37 5.36 6.39 5.77
C TRP A 37 5.46 6.38 7.30
N GLY A 38 4.94 7.43 7.94
CA GLY A 38 5.16 7.68 9.36
C GLY A 38 4.64 6.63 10.34
N TYR A 39 3.80 5.71 9.88
CA TYR A 39 3.26 4.64 10.71
C TYR A 39 3.27 3.31 9.96
N SER A 40 3.98 2.32 10.51
CA SER A 40 4.00 0.95 10.00
C SER A 40 3.51 -0.05 11.05
N ASP A 41 3.08 -1.23 10.61
CA ASP A 41 2.72 -2.31 11.52
C ASP A 41 3.97 -2.92 12.20
N GLY A 42 3.85 -3.24 13.50
CA GLY A 42 4.97 -3.72 14.31
C GLY A 42 5.30 -5.21 14.15
N HIS A 43 6.43 -5.64 14.74
CA HIS A 43 6.99 -7.00 14.63
C HIS A 43 6.05 -8.17 15.04
N ASP A 44 5.03 -7.92 15.87
CA ASP A 44 4.06 -8.94 16.32
C ASP A 44 2.66 -8.77 15.68
N SER A 45 2.55 -8.02 14.58
CA SER A 45 1.28 -7.79 13.88
C SER A 45 0.72 -9.08 13.26
N GLU A 46 -0.59 -9.07 12.98
CA GLU A 46 -1.21 -10.15 12.20
C GLU A 46 -0.65 -10.22 10.76
N LEU A 47 -0.17 -9.10 10.21
CA LEU A 47 0.47 -9.05 8.89
C LEU A 47 1.85 -9.70 8.89
N VAL A 48 2.62 -9.61 9.98
CA VAL A 48 3.88 -10.35 10.13
C VAL A 48 3.61 -11.87 10.16
N LYS A 49 2.56 -12.31 10.87
CA LYS A 49 2.13 -13.72 10.89
C LYS A 49 1.67 -14.20 9.51
N LEU A 50 0.94 -13.37 8.77
CA LEU A 50 0.53 -13.64 7.40
C LEU A 50 1.74 -13.71 6.46
N SER A 51 2.69 -12.79 6.57
CA SER A 51 3.95 -12.79 5.80
C SER A 51 4.72 -14.10 6.02
N LYS A 52 4.84 -14.54 7.28
CA LYS A 52 5.44 -15.86 7.57
C LYS A 52 4.70 -16.99 6.85
N THR A 53 3.37 -16.98 6.86
CA THR A 53 2.55 -17.99 6.19
C THR A 53 2.73 -17.96 4.67
N LEU A 54 2.78 -16.77 4.07
CA LEU A 54 3.06 -16.57 2.64
C LEU A 54 4.44 -17.10 2.28
N TRP A 55 5.47 -16.76 3.06
CA TRP A 55 6.82 -17.28 2.87
C TRP A 55 6.88 -18.81 2.97
N GLU A 56 6.20 -19.43 3.92
CA GLU A 56 6.18 -20.91 4.06
C GLU A 56 5.48 -21.59 2.87
N ASN A 57 4.57 -20.88 2.17
CA ASN A 57 3.73 -21.43 1.11
C ASN A 57 3.99 -20.82 -0.29
N HIS A 58 5.04 -20.01 -0.46
CA HIS A 58 5.27 -19.23 -1.69
C HIS A 58 5.31 -20.07 -2.98
N ASN A 59 5.80 -21.32 -2.89
CA ASN A 59 5.84 -22.26 -4.01
C ASN A 59 4.45 -22.73 -4.50
N THR A 60 3.39 -22.43 -3.75
CA THR A 60 2.00 -22.81 -4.06
C THR A 60 1.12 -21.62 -4.45
N LEU A 61 1.68 -20.40 -4.44
CA LEU A 61 0.94 -19.21 -4.82
C LEU A 61 0.52 -19.30 -6.31
N PRO A 62 -0.76 -19.02 -6.63
CA PRO A 62 -1.24 -19.06 -8.02
C PRO A 62 -0.60 -18.02 -8.95
N GLY A 63 0.15 -17.06 -8.39
CA GLY A 63 0.86 -15.99 -9.10
C GLY A 63 0.58 -14.60 -8.53
N GLU A 64 1.35 -13.60 -8.96
CA GLU A 64 1.28 -12.22 -8.49
C GLU A 64 -0.11 -11.59 -8.71
N ALA A 65 -0.72 -11.80 -9.89
CA ALA A 65 -2.05 -11.27 -10.18
C ALA A 65 -3.13 -11.80 -9.22
N PHE A 66 -3.04 -13.06 -8.80
CA PHE A 66 -3.97 -13.60 -7.80
C PHE A 66 -3.78 -12.90 -6.45
N PHE A 67 -2.52 -12.69 -6.06
CA PHE A 67 -2.16 -12.03 -4.82
C PHE A 67 -2.62 -10.57 -4.80
N PHE A 68 -2.34 -9.79 -5.85
CA PHE A 68 -2.76 -8.39 -5.95
C PHE A 68 -4.29 -8.26 -5.90
N ASN A 69 -5.03 -9.12 -6.59
CA ASN A 69 -6.49 -9.14 -6.53
C ASN A 69 -7.01 -9.46 -5.11
N ALA A 70 -6.36 -10.39 -4.41
CA ALA A 70 -6.70 -10.70 -3.02
C ALA A 70 -6.44 -9.50 -2.10
N MET A 71 -5.31 -8.81 -2.25
CA MET A 71 -4.98 -7.61 -1.49
C MET A 71 -5.93 -6.45 -1.75
N ILE A 72 -6.26 -6.15 -3.01
CA ILE A 72 -7.27 -5.14 -3.38
C ILE A 72 -8.62 -5.50 -2.75
N SER A 73 -9.02 -6.77 -2.79
CA SER A 73 -10.28 -7.23 -2.19
C SER A 73 -10.29 -7.11 -0.67
N ALA A 74 -9.16 -7.36 -0.01
CA ALA A 74 -9.02 -7.19 1.44
C ALA A 74 -9.08 -5.71 1.82
N MET A 75 -8.35 -4.84 1.12
CA MET A 75 -8.38 -3.39 1.35
C MET A 75 -9.77 -2.79 1.13
N LYS A 76 -10.47 -3.25 0.09
CA LYS A 76 -11.86 -2.86 -0.14
C LYS A 76 -12.77 -3.25 1.03
N GLN A 77 -12.62 -4.45 1.57
CA GLN A 77 -13.39 -4.86 2.75
C GLN A 77 -13.08 -4.00 3.98
N VAL A 78 -11.81 -3.61 4.18
CA VAL A 78 -11.43 -2.69 5.26
C VAL A 78 -12.10 -1.33 5.06
N LYS A 79 -12.05 -0.76 3.85
CA LYS A 79 -12.73 0.49 3.48
C LYS A 79 -14.24 0.39 3.73
N ASP A 80 -14.88 -0.64 3.17
CA ASP A 80 -16.33 -0.85 3.22
C ASP A 80 -16.84 -1.20 4.64
N SER A 81 -15.95 -1.62 5.54
CA SER A 81 -16.30 -1.86 6.95
C SER A 81 -16.69 -0.59 7.71
N GLY A 82 -16.31 0.59 7.19
CA GLY A 82 -16.58 1.88 7.82
C GLY A 82 -15.78 2.12 9.10
N ILE A 83 -14.72 1.35 9.36
CA ILE A 83 -13.88 1.49 10.56
C ILE A 83 -13.24 2.88 10.70
N PHE A 84 -13.07 3.60 9.58
CA PHE A 84 -12.57 4.98 9.54
C PHE A 84 -13.68 6.05 9.57
N GLY A 85 -14.96 5.65 9.64
CA GLY A 85 -16.10 6.57 9.71
C GLY A 85 -16.13 7.57 8.55
N GLU A 86 -16.45 8.83 8.85
CA GLU A 86 -16.55 9.93 7.86
C GLU A 86 -15.20 10.22 7.17
N ARG A 87 -14.07 9.92 7.82
CA ARG A 87 -12.72 10.11 7.27
C ARG A 87 -12.38 9.14 6.15
N THR A 88 -13.16 8.08 5.95
CA THR A 88 -12.88 7.05 4.91
C THR A 88 -12.73 7.68 3.52
N GLU A 89 -13.50 8.74 3.24
CA GLU A 89 -13.48 9.49 1.98
C GLU A 89 -12.34 10.53 1.89
N GLU A 90 -11.54 10.69 2.95
CA GLU A 90 -10.32 11.52 2.98
C GLU A 90 -9.05 10.67 2.79
N ILE A 91 -9.16 9.34 2.86
CA ILE A 91 -8.04 8.40 2.78
C ILE A 91 -7.88 7.92 1.34
N THR A 92 -6.67 8.00 0.80
CA THR A 92 -6.31 7.36 -0.48
C THR A 92 -5.84 5.93 -0.22
N TRP A 93 -6.52 4.97 -0.84
CA TRP A 93 -6.28 3.55 -0.72
C TRP A 93 -5.59 3.01 -1.96
N PHE A 94 -4.41 2.40 -1.83
CA PHE A 94 -3.74 1.71 -2.93
C PHE A 94 -2.84 0.59 -2.40
N ILE A 95 -2.42 -0.32 -3.28
CA ILE A 95 -1.39 -1.31 -2.97
C ILE A 95 -0.14 -1.02 -3.79
N SER A 96 1.03 -1.33 -3.22
CA SER A 96 2.33 -1.17 -3.89
C SER A 96 3.17 -2.44 -3.68
N ILE A 97 4.23 -2.58 -4.47
CA ILE A 97 5.20 -3.66 -4.39
C ILE A 97 6.61 -3.09 -4.54
N SER A 98 7.51 -3.47 -3.63
CA SER A 98 8.93 -3.10 -3.65
C SER A 98 9.69 -3.86 -4.74
N ASP A 99 10.77 -3.26 -5.25
CA ASP A 99 11.70 -3.85 -6.21
C ASP A 99 11.03 -4.44 -7.48
N ASN A 100 10.01 -3.76 -8.01
CA ASN A 100 9.29 -4.15 -9.22
C ASN A 100 9.05 -2.94 -10.14
N ASP A 101 9.46 -3.07 -11.41
CA ASP A 101 9.29 -2.02 -12.43
C ASP A 101 7.81 -1.68 -12.71
N ASP A 102 6.87 -2.58 -12.36
CA ASP A 102 5.43 -2.40 -12.57
C ASP A 102 4.70 -1.81 -11.35
N ALA A 103 5.43 -1.42 -10.29
CA ALA A 103 4.85 -0.92 -9.04
C ALA A 103 3.94 0.30 -9.26
N GLU A 104 4.36 1.27 -10.06
CA GLU A 104 3.57 2.48 -10.33
C GLU A 104 2.24 2.18 -11.04
N ASN A 105 2.24 1.25 -11.99
CA ASN A 105 1.00 0.82 -12.65
C ASN A 105 0.06 0.09 -11.68
N LEU A 106 0.61 -0.70 -10.75
CA LEU A 106 -0.16 -1.36 -9.70
C LEU A 106 -0.78 -0.35 -8.72
N GLU A 107 0.00 0.64 -8.29
CA GLU A 107 -0.46 1.73 -7.43
C GLU A 107 -1.60 2.50 -8.09
N ASP A 108 -1.40 2.94 -9.33
CA ASP A 108 -2.37 3.74 -10.08
C ASP A 108 -3.66 2.95 -10.34
N SER A 109 -3.55 1.70 -10.79
CA SER A 109 -4.71 0.86 -11.09
C SER A 109 -5.51 0.47 -9.85
N SER A 110 -4.83 0.18 -8.74
CA SER A 110 -5.50 -0.10 -7.47
C SER A 110 -6.13 1.16 -6.87
N ALA A 111 -5.48 2.32 -6.97
CA ALA A 111 -6.03 3.60 -6.54
C ALA A 111 -7.30 3.96 -7.30
N MET A 112 -7.31 3.78 -8.62
CA MET A 112 -8.52 3.98 -9.44
C MET A 112 -9.66 3.04 -9.08
N THR A 113 -9.34 1.84 -8.59
CA THR A 113 -10.34 0.81 -8.22
C THR A 113 -10.95 1.05 -6.84
N LEU A 114 -10.15 1.55 -5.90
CA LEU A 114 -10.50 1.61 -4.48
C LEU A 114 -11.07 2.97 -4.05
N ASN A 115 -10.77 4.04 -4.78
CA ASN A 115 -11.08 5.41 -4.36
C ASN A 115 -12.20 6.06 -5.18
N SER A 116 -12.70 7.19 -4.70
CA SER A 116 -13.53 8.09 -5.50
C SER A 116 -12.73 8.64 -6.69
N PRO A 117 -13.40 9.06 -7.79
CA PRO A 117 -12.72 9.68 -8.93
C PRO A 117 -11.84 10.87 -8.53
N GLU A 118 -12.27 11.66 -7.55
CA GLU A 118 -11.55 12.84 -7.07
C GLU A 118 -10.24 12.46 -6.36
N LEU A 119 -10.29 11.51 -5.42
CA LEU A 119 -9.10 11.03 -4.70
C LEU A 119 -8.12 10.32 -5.65
N ALA A 120 -8.64 9.47 -6.54
CA ALA A 120 -7.81 8.79 -7.54
C ALA A 120 -7.11 9.82 -8.44
N ALA A 121 -7.83 10.83 -8.94
CA ALA A 121 -7.23 11.89 -9.75
C ALA A 121 -6.15 12.66 -9.00
N SER A 122 -6.34 12.98 -7.70
CA SER A 122 -5.30 13.63 -6.90
C SER A 122 -4.06 12.74 -6.76
N PHE A 123 -4.24 11.44 -6.52
CA PHE A 123 -3.14 10.48 -6.39
C PHE A 123 -2.37 10.31 -7.71
N LEU A 124 -3.05 10.24 -8.84
CA LEU A 124 -2.41 10.14 -10.16
C LEU A 124 -1.61 11.39 -10.55
N ASN A 125 -1.90 12.53 -9.92
CA ASN A 125 -1.13 13.78 -10.11
C ASN A 125 -0.07 14.00 -9.02
N ARG A 126 0.25 13.00 -8.18
CA ARG A 126 1.16 13.13 -7.03
C ARG A 126 2.59 13.58 -7.36
N ARG A 127 3.02 13.44 -8.62
CA ARG A 127 4.35 13.82 -9.12
C ARG A 127 4.38 15.14 -9.90
N ARG A 128 3.33 15.96 -9.82
CA ARG A 128 3.23 17.25 -10.53
C ARG A 128 3.30 18.46 -9.60
#